data_AF-A0A2T4B5D3-F1
#
_entry.id   AF-A0A2T4B5D3-F1
#
_cell.length_a   1.000
_cell.length_b   1.000
_cell.length_c   1.000
_cell.angle_alpha   90.00
_cell.angle_beta   90.00
_cell.angle_gamma   90.00
#
_symmetry.space_group_name_H-M   'P 1'
#
loop_
_entity.id
_entity.type
_entity.pdbx_description
1 polymer ?
#
loop_
_entity_poly.entity_id
_entity_poly.type
_entity_poly.pdbx_seq_one_letter_code
_entity_poly.pdbx_strand_id
1 'polypeptide(L)'
;MSPVKSLRELSIMAIFQNIRQVDNIGYLSYETVRSILLRVESAAQLRQIELNSPQIQGQTAELWVRLIERDFPLESRNRAYQPKDPKNWYRVWEKYKVEQEKFLEESENRLKSALNSLRQEEEKKTSKIIELGAIPSSKKGAIKRPHARTSNTLSFGGGSRTKTANGASVMRKVRREAKEIAQIHGTLSRPIRTPPARSAVTKAPEAMVNDHKRAALPPYR
;
A
#
# COMPACT_ATOMS: atom_id res chain seq x y z
N MET A 1 48.10 -0.48 23.35
CA MET A 1 47.70 0.94 23.27
C MET A 1 47.50 1.27 21.80
N SER A 2 46.30 1.66 21.39
CA SER A 2 46.06 2.15 20.02
C SER A 2 46.87 3.43 19.78
N PRO A 3 47.48 3.63 18.60
CA PRO A 3 48.27 4.82 18.33
C PRO A 3 47.41 6.08 18.47
N VAL A 4 48.00 7.13 19.05
CA VAL A 4 47.33 8.43 19.20
C VAL A 4 47.09 9.01 17.81
N LYS A 5 45.82 9.34 17.53
CA LYS A 5 45.42 9.89 16.22
C LYS A 5 46.14 11.21 15.97
N SER A 6 46.60 11.41 14.74
CA SER A 6 47.22 12.65 14.33
C SER A 6 46.22 13.81 14.38
N LEU A 7 46.70 15.05 14.58
CA LEU A 7 45.83 16.24 14.56
C LEU A 7 45.01 16.31 13.26
N ARG A 8 45.65 15.97 12.14
CA ARG A 8 45.01 15.90 10.82
C ARG A 8 43.82 14.95 10.81
N GLU A 9 43.95 13.76 11.38
CA GLU A 9 42.85 12.80 11.47
C GLU A 9 41.70 13.32 12.35
N LEU A 10 42.02 13.93 13.49
CA LEU A 10 41.00 14.50 14.38
C LEU A 10 40.23 15.64 13.69
N SER A 11 40.93 16.50 12.96
CA SER A 11 40.30 17.57 12.17
C SER A 11 39.40 17.01 11.07
N ILE A 12 39.84 15.99 10.33
CA ILE A 12 39.03 15.33 9.30
C ILE A 12 37.78 14.68 9.94
N MET A 13 37.93 14.03 11.09
CA MET A 13 36.79 13.45 11.82
C MET A 13 35.78 14.52 12.26
N ALA A 14 36.25 15.67 12.75
CA ALA A 14 35.38 16.78 13.11
C ALA A 14 34.65 17.36 11.90
N ILE A 15 35.34 17.45 10.75
CA ILE A 15 34.73 17.87 9.48
C ILE A 15 33.66 16.86 9.03
N PHE A 16 33.91 15.56 9.16
CA PHE A 16 32.91 14.53 8.83
C PHE A 16 31.66 14.62 9.70
N GLN A 17 31.80 14.94 10.99
CA GLN A 17 30.65 15.13 11.88
C GLN A 17 29.82 16.37 11.47
N ASN A 18 30.48 17.42 11.00
CA ASN A 18 29.85 18.70 10.65
C ASN A 18 29.73 18.89 9.14
N ILE A 19 29.68 17.80 8.36
CA ILE A 19 29.84 17.90 6.91
C ILE A 19 28.79 18.79 6.26
N ARG A 20 27.59 18.87 6.84
CA ARG A 20 26.47 19.71 6.36
C ARG A 20 26.73 21.22 6.44
N GLN A 21 27.68 21.67 7.25
CA GLN A 21 28.01 23.09 7.45
C GLN A 21 29.24 23.54 6.65
N VAL A 22 29.85 22.63 5.89
CA VAL A 22 31.04 22.93 5.10
C VAL A 22 30.62 23.52 3.76
N ASP A 23 30.66 24.84 3.65
CA ASP A 23 30.29 25.57 2.44
C ASP A 23 31.50 26.04 1.62
N ASN A 24 32.67 26.14 2.25
CA ASN A 24 33.90 26.61 1.63
C ASN A 24 35.12 25.83 2.13
N ILE A 25 36.02 25.50 1.22
CA ILE A 25 37.20 24.67 1.46
C ILE A 25 38.49 25.50 1.37
N GLY A 26 38.40 26.80 1.11
CA GLY A 26 39.54 27.70 1.12
C GLY A 26 40.62 27.28 0.12
N TYR A 27 41.88 27.25 0.56
CA TYR A 27 43.05 26.96 -0.28
C TYR A 27 43.56 25.51 -0.18
N LEU A 28 42.73 24.57 0.29
CA LEU A 28 43.17 23.18 0.44
C LEU A 28 43.30 22.46 -0.91
N SER A 29 44.40 21.73 -1.08
CA SER A 29 44.66 20.91 -2.27
C SER A 29 43.64 19.77 -2.41
N TYR A 30 43.22 19.50 -3.64
CA TYR A 30 42.21 18.49 -3.97
C TYR A 30 42.46 17.13 -3.33
N GLU A 31 43.71 16.65 -3.25
CA GLU A 31 44.04 15.35 -2.65
C GLU A 31 43.57 15.22 -1.20
N THR A 32 43.68 16.30 -0.42
CA THR A 32 43.25 16.31 0.98
C THR A 32 41.74 16.36 1.09
N VAL A 33 41.13 17.18 0.24
CA VAL A 33 39.69 17.47 0.27
C VAL A 33 38.89 16.34 -0.37
N ARG A 34 39.47 15.56 -1.28
CA ARG A 34 38.82 14.44 -1.96
C ARG A 34 38.14 13.49 -0.96
N SER A 35 38.82 13.16 0.14
CA SER A 35 38.28 12.32 1.20
C SER A 35 37.03 12.92 1.88
N ILE A 36 36.98 14.25 2.00
CA ILE A 36 35.86 15.01 2.56
C ILE A 36 34.73 15.13 1.54
N LEU A 37 35.04 15.49 0.30
CA LEU A 37 34.07 15.64 -0.77
C LEU A 37 33.39 14.32 -1.13
N LEU A 38 34.09 13.19 -1.05
CA LEU A 38 33.49 11.86 -1.23
C LEU A 38 32.43 11.53 -0.19
N ARG A 39 32.48 12.19 0.98
CA ARG A 39 31.49 12.03 2.04
C ARG A 39 30.33 13.02 1.90
N VAL A 40 30.44 14.04 1.06
CA VAL A 40 29.35 15.00 0.83
C VAL A 40 28.21 14.30 0.11
N GLU A 41 27.06 14.25 0.79
CA GLU A 41 25.87 13.57 0.32
C GLU A 41 24.88 14.51 -0.40
N SER A 42 25.12 15.81 -0.40
CA SER A 42 24.20 16.79 -0.99
C SER A 42 24.79 17.40 -2.25
N ALA A 43 24.11 17.20 -3.39
CA ALA A 43 24.46 17.82 -4.67
C ALA A 43 24.42 19.35 -4.63
N ALA A 44 23.44 19.94 -3.92
CA ALA A 44 23.33 21.39 -3.78
C ALA A 44 24.54 21.96 -3.03
N GLN A 45 24.98 21.26 -1.99
CA GLN A 45 26.17 21.61 -1.22
C GLN A 45 27.45 21.48 -2.05
N LEU A 46 27.59 20.40 -2.82
CA LEU A 46 28.73 20.21 -3.72
C LEU A 46 28.84 21.38 -4.72
N ARG A 47 27.72 21.84 -5.28
CA ARG A 47 27.69 23.02 -6.16
C ARG A 47 28.14 24.30 -5.43
N GLN A 48 27.67 24.52 -4.21
CA GLN A 48 28.07 25.70 -3.42
C GLN A 48 29.58 25.71 -3.18
N ILE A 49 30.15 24.55 -2.84
CA ILE A 49 31.59 24.38 -2.68
C ILE A 49 32.32 24.67 -4.00
N GLU A 50 31.84 24.17 -5.14
CA GLU A 50 32.43 24.45 -6.46
C GLU A 50 32.43 25.95 -6.80
N LEU A 51 31.38 26.69 -6.44
CA LEU A 51 31.31 28.13 -6.64
C LEU A 51 32.28 28.90 -5.76
N ASN A 52 32.47 28.44 -4.52
CA ASN A 52 33.34 29.10 -3.55
C ASN A 52 34.82 28.73 -3.72
N SER A 53 35.12 27.57 -4.31
CA SER A 53 36.47 27.01 -4.41
C SER A 53 36.83 26.68 -5.86
N PRO A 54 37.49 27.59 -6.61
CA PRO A 54 37.84 27.38 -8.01
C PRO A 54 38.85 26.24 -8.23
N GLN A 55 39.58 25.85 -7.18
CA GLN A 55 40.60 24.79 -7.21
C GLN A 55 40.02 23.40 -7.47
N ILE A 56 38.75 23.18 -7.11
CA ILE A 56 38.07 21.88 -7.25
C ILE A 56 37.39 21.78 -8.63
N GLN A 57 37.27 22.91 -9.35
CA GLN A 57 36.55 22.99 -10.62
C GLN A 57 37.25 22.15 -11.71
N GLY A 58 36.62 21.04 -12.09
CA GLY A 58 37.09 20.14 -13.15
C GLY A 58 37.53 18.76 -12.67
N GLN A 59 37.77 18.58 -11.37
CA GLN A 59 38.07 17.27 -10.77
C GLN A 59 36.84 16.64 -10.10
N THR A 60 35.73 17.37 -9.98
CA THR A 60 34.48 16.92 -9.36
C THR A 60 33.67 15.89 -10.16
N ALA A 61 34.09 15.53 -11.37
CA ALA A 61 33.37 14.57 -12.21
C ALA A 61 33.09 13.23 -11.49
N GLU A 62 34.08 12.69 -10.78
CA GLU A 62 33.93 11.43 -10.01
C GLU A 62 32.83 11.55 -8.93
N LEU A 63 32.79 12.70 -8.24
CA LEU A 63 31.85 12.95 -7.16
C LEU A 63 30.42 13.01 -7.69
N TRP A 64 30.23 13.71 -8.81
CA TRP A 64 28.94 13.82 -9.46
C TRP A 64 28.43 12.46 -9.97
N VAL A 65 29.30 11.62 -10.54
CA VAL A 65 28.92 10.27 -10.97
C VAL A 65 28.41 9.45 -9.78
N ARG A 66 29.14 9.44 -8.65
CA ARG A 66 28.70 8.73 -7.44
C ARG A 66 27.39 9.25 -6.88
N LEU A 67 27.21 10.58 -6.87
CA LEU A 67 25.95 11.18 -6.42
C LEU A 67 24.79 10.77 -7.32
N ILE A 68 24.97 10.78 -8.64
CA ILE A 68 23.95 10.38 -9.61
C ILE A 68 23.63 8.89 -9.50
N GLU A 69 24.62 8.01 -9.34
CA GLU A 69 24.41 6.57 -9.13
C GLU A 69 23.60 6.28 -7.86
N ARG A 70 23.87 7.04 -6.78
CA ARG A 70 23.17 6.89 -5.50
C ARG A 70 21.76 7.45 -5.54
N ASP A 71 21.59 8.67 -6.04
CA ASP A 71 20.32 9.39 -6.03
C ASP A 71 19.36 8.83 -7.10
N PHE A 72 19.90 8.42 -8.24
CA PHE A 72 19.15 7.97 -9.41
C PHE A 72 19.67 6.60 -9.91
N PRO A 73 19.55 5.52 -9.14
CA PRO A 73 20.06 4.20 -9.53
C PRO A 73 19.35 3.61 -10.77
N LEU A 74 18.11 4.05 -11.04
CA LEU A 74 17.33 3.61 -12.21
C LEU A 74 17.64 4.46 -13.44
N GLU A 75 17.75 5.78 -13.31
CA GLU A 75 17.99 6.67 -14.45
C GLU A 75 19.45 6.60 -14.93
N SER A 76 20.42 6.48 -14.01
CA SER A 76 21.84 6.32 -14.33
C SER A 76 22.15 5.09 -15.18
N ARG A 77 21.45 3.96 -14.94
CA ARG A 77 21.60 2.73 -15.73
C ARG A 77 20.98 2.84 -17.12
N ASN A 78 19.92 3.63 -17.25
CA ASN A 78 19.14 3.71 -18.48
C ASN A 78 19.60 4.85 -19.40
N ARG A 79 20.15 5.92 -18.84
CA ARG A 79 20.63 7.09 -19.58
C ARG A 79 21.96 7.48 -18.97
N ALA A 80 23.06 7.06 -19.57
CA ALA A 80 24.37 7.55 -19.16
C ALA A 80 24.63 8.91 -19.84
N TYR A 81 23.99 9.98 -19.35
CA TYR A 81 24.31 11.33 -19.82
C TYR A 81 25.72 11.71 -19.35
N GLN A 82 26.71 11.55 -20.24
CA GLN A 82 28.05 12.07 -20.01
C GLN A 82 28.13 13.49 -20.61
N PRO A 83 28.27 14.54 -19.79
CA PRO A 83 28.47 15.89 -20.31
C PRO A 83 29.83 15.97 -21.03
N LYS A 84 29.87 16.76 -22.12
CA LYS A 84 31.11 17.00 -22.89
C LYS A 84 32.17 17.74 -22.06
N ASP A 85 31.74 18.55 -21.10
CA ASP A 85 32.63 19.28 -20.20
C ASP A 85 32.51 18.76 -18.76
N PRO A 86 33.64 18.53 -18.07
CA PRO A 86 33.65 18.11 -16.67
C PRO A 86 33.12 19.20 -15.71
N LYS A 87 32.90 20.42 -16.19
CA LYS A 87 32.33 21.53 -15.42
C LYS A 87 30.79 21.54 -15.40
N ASN A 88 30.16 20.78 -16.29
CA ASN A 88 28.72 20.84 -16.52
C ASN A 88 27.92 19.66 -15.92
N TRP A 89 28.52 18.89 -15.01
CA TRP A 89 27.83 17.78 -14.32
C TRP A 89 26.63 18.23 -13.49
N TYR A 90 26.67 19.43 -12.90
CA TYR A 90 25.51 19.99 -12.19
C TYR A 90 24.25 20.07 -13.09
N ARG A 91 24.40 20.48 -14.36
CA ARG A 91 23.27 20.57 -15.30
C ARG A 91 22.67 19.20 -15.61
N VAL A 92 23.50 18.16 -15.60
CA VAL A 92 23.05 16.78 -15.80
C VAL A 92 22.24 16.32 -14.59
N TRP A 93 22.74 16.58 -13.38
CA TRP A 93 22.00 16.30 -12.14
C TRP A 93 20.67 17.06 -12.06
N GLU A 94 20.66 18.34 -12.45
CA GLU A 94 19.43 19.15 -12.48
C GLU A 94 18.38 18.59 -13.44
N LYS A 95 18.80 18.07 -14.60
CA LYS A 95 17.90 17.38 -15.54
C LYS A 95 17.29 16.13 -14.93
N TYR A 96 18.10 15.26 -14.32
CA TYR A 96 17.58 14.06 -13.65
C TYR A 96 16.60 14.43 -12.52
N LYS A 97 16.91 15.46 -11.74
CA LYS A 97 16.00 15.92 -10.68
C LYS A 97 14.64 16.33 -11.24
N VAL A 98 14.63 17.09 -12.34
CA VAL A 98 13.38 17.51 -12.99
C VAL A 98 12.63 16.32 -13.60
N GLU A 99 13.33 15.35 -14.19
CA GLU A 99 12.71 14.12 -14.71
C GLU A 99 12.06 13.30 -13.58
N GLN A 100 12.76 13.16 -12.45
CA GLN A 100 12.25 12.45 -11.28
C GLN A 100 11.05 13.15 -10.63
N GLU A 101 11.08 14.48 -10.49
CA GLU A 101 9.94 15.25 -9.98
C GLU A 101 8.71 15.09 -10.88
N LYS A 102 8.90 15.17 -12.21
CA LYS A 102 7.82 14.92 -13.18
C LYS A 102 7.28 13.50 -13.08
N PHE A 103 8.16 12.50 -12.97
CA PHE A 103 7.75 11.11 -12.81
C PHE A 103 6.90 10.91 -11.54
N LEU A 104 7.31 11.55 -10.43
CA LEU A 104 6.56 11.53 -9.18
C LEU A 104 5.19 12.20 -9.33
N GLU A 105 5.13 13.40 -9.92
CA GLU A 105 3.88 14.11 -10.20
C GLU A 105 2.93 13.29 -11.09
N GLU A 106 3.44 12.68 -12.16
CA GLU A 106 2.66 11.81 -13.02
C GLU A 106 2.12 10.60 -12.26
N SER A 107 2.95 9.96 -11.42
CA SER A 107 2.54 8.81 -10.61
C SER A 107 1.45 9.19 -9.61
N GLU A 108 1.57 10.36 -8.97
CA GLU A 108 0.54 10.89 -8.06
C GLU A 108 -0.75 11.19 -8.80
N ASN A 109 -0.68 11.80 -9.97
CA ASN A 109 -1.85 12.14 -10.78
C ASN A 109 -2.58 10.88 -11.26
N ARG A 110 -1.83 9.84 -11.65
CA ARG A 110 -2.40 8.52 -11.99
C ARG A 110 -3.08 7.87 -10.79
N LEU A 111 -2.48 7.95 -9.59
CA LEU A 111 -3.11 7.41 -8.39
C LEU A 111 -4.37 8.20 -8.01
N LYS A 112 -4.33 9.53 -8.06
CA LYS A 112 -5.47 10.41 -7.80
C LYS A 112 -6.62 10.14 -8.77
N SER A 113 -6.34 9.96 -10.06
CA SER A 113 -7.38 9.67 -11.07
C SER A 113 -8.01 8.29 -10.85
N ALA A 114 -7.22 7.26 -10.51
CA ALA A 114 -7.72 5.93 -10.18
C ALA A 114 -8.58 5.92 -8.89
N LEU A 115 -8.19 6.68 -7.86
CA LEU A 115 -9.00 6.82 -6.66
C LEU A 115 -10.31 7.57 -6.94
N ASN A 116 -10.28 8.59 -7.80
CA ASN A 116 -11.47 9.33 -8.17
C ASN A 116 -12.44 8.49 -9.02
N SER A 117 -11.94 7.65 -9.94
CA SER A 117 -12.81 6.74 -10.68
C SER A 117 -13.48 5.70 -9.77
N LEU A 118 -12.74 5.15 -8.80
CA LEU A 118 -13.29 4.25 -7.79
C LEU A 118 -14.36 4.93 -6.93
N ARG A 119 -14.11 6.15 -6.43
CA ARG A 119 -15.11 6.94 -5.69
C ARG A 119 -16.37 7.18 -6.51
N GLN A 120 -16.23 7.53 -7.79
CA GLN A 120 -17.38 7.70 -8.67
C GLN A 120 -18.15 6.40 -8.88
N GLU A 121 -17.47 5.26 -8.99
CA GLU A 121 -18.15 3.96 -9.05
C GLU A 121 -18.88 3.62 -7.76
N GLU A 122 -18.28 3.90 -6.61
CA GLU A 122 -18.93 3.73 -5.30
C GLU A 122 -20.17 4.62 -5.19
N GLU A 123 -20.06 5.92 -5.51
CA GLU A 123 -21.19 6.85 -5.50
C GLU A 123 -22.33 6.41 -6.43
N LYS A 124 -22.00 5.89 -7.62
CA LYS A 124 -22.98 5.32 -8.56
C LYS A 124 -23.64 4.06 -8.02
N LYS A 125 -22.88 3.18 -7.36
CA LYS A 125 -23.36 1.91 -6.79
C LYS A 125 -24.13 2.10 -5.48
N THR A 126 -23.81 3.13 -4.69
CA THR A 126 -24.55 3.47 -3.48
C THR A 126 -25.88 4.11 -3.89
N SER A 127 -26.99 3.40 -3.69
CA SER A 127 -28.31 3.97 -3.91
C SER A 127 -28.49 5.21 -3.02
N LYS A 128 -28.67 6.39 -3.61
CA LYS A 128 -29.03 7.61 -2.88
C LYS A 128 -30.34 7.35 -2.12
N ILE A 129 -30.31 7.51 -0.81
CA ILE A 129 -31.51 7.47 0.03
C ILE A 129 -32.25 8.78 -0.24
N ILE A 130 -33.17 8.75 -1.21
CA ILE A 130 -34.03 9.89 -1.54
C ILE A 130 -35.10 9.98 -0.45
N GLU A 131 -35.30 11.17 0.12
CA GLU A 131 -36.41 11.44 1.03
C GLU A 131 -37.75 11.24 0.29
N LEU A 132 -38.74 10.63 0.97
CA LEU A 132 -40.01 10.18 0.38
C LEU A 132 -40.82 11.27 -0.36
N GLY A 133 -40.50 12.55 -0.16
CA GLY A 133 -41.12 13.70 -0.84
C GLY A 133 -40.66 13.91 -2.29
N ALA A 134 -39.42 13.55 -2.63
CA ALA A 134 -38.81 13.79 -3.96
C ALA A 134 -38.99 12.64 -4.96
N ILE A 135 -39.76 11.60 -4.60
CA ILE A 135 -40.12 10.52 -5.51
C ILE A 135 -41.30 10.99 -6.38
N PRO A 136 -41.22 10.91 -7.73
CA PRO A 136 -42.34 11.26 -8.60
C PRO A 136 -43.59 10.47 -8.21
N SER A 137 -44.71 11.19 -8.07
CA SER A 137 -45.95 10.71 -7.44
C SER A 137 -46.49 9.39 -8.01
N SER A 138 -46.20 9.09 -9.28
CA SER A 138 -46.65 7.87 -9.97
C SER A 138 -46.13 6.56 -9.38
N LYS A 139 -45.06 6.57 -8.58
CA LYS A 139 -44.50 5.36 -7.94
C LYS A 139 -44.79 5.26 -6.43
N LYS A 140 -45.50 6.23 -5.84
CA LYS A 140 -45.84 6.25 -4.40
C LYS A 140 -46.78 5.09 -3.99
N GLY A 141 -47.45 4.44 -4.93
CA GLY A 141 -48.38 3.33 -4.67
C GLY A 141 -47.75 1.95 -4.43
N ALA A 142 -46.45 1.75 -4.68
CA ALA A 142 -45.84 0.42 -4.65
C ALA A 142 -45.08 0.07 -3.35
N ILE A 143 -44.84 1.03 -2.45
CA ILE A 143 -44.12 0.78 -1.19
C ILE A 143 -45.14 0.38 -0.11
N LYS A 144 -45.80 -0.77 -0.30
CA LYS A 144 -46.42 -1.47 0.83
C LYS A 144 -45.28 -2.00 1.69
N ARG A 145 -45.10 -1.42 2.87
CA ARG A 145 -44.24 -1.97 3.93
C ARG A 145 -44.61 -3.45 4.11
N PRO A 146 -43.68 -4.42 4.00
CA PRO A 146 -44.00 -5.79 4.35
C PRO A 146 -44.21 -5.78 5.87
N HIS A 147 -45.46 -5.89 6.27
CA HIS A 147 -45.81 -6.07 7.66
C HIS A 147 -45.20 -7.41 8.06
N ALA A 148 -44.21 -7.39 8.94
CA ALA A 148 -43.54 -8.58 9.44
C ALA A 148 -44.56 -9.53 10.07
N ARG A 149 -44.97 -10.53 9.30
CA ARG A 149 -45.65 -11.73 9.77
C ARG A 149 -45.07 -12.88 8.96
N THR A 150 -44.88 -13.99 9.69
CA THR A 150 -44.50 -15.34 9.25
C THR A 150 -42.99 -15.66 9.24
N SER A 151 -42.61 -16.22 10.39
CA SER A 151 -41.64 -17.31 10.58
C SER A 151 -41.53 -18.24 9.36
N ASN A 152 -40.29 -18.52 8.94
CA ASN A 152 -39.78 -19.76 8.29
C ASN A 152 -38.89 -19.62 7.04
N THR A 153 -38.51 -18.41 6.61
CA THR A 153 -37.52 -18.30 5.51
C THR A 153 -36.15 -17.89 6.05
N LEU A 154 -35.19 -18.82 6.05
CA LEU A 154 -33.80 -18.57 6.41
C LEU A 154 -33.18 -17.60 5.38
N SER A 155 -33.08 -16.32 5.73
CA SER A 155 -32.39 -15.32 4.92
C SER A 155 -30.88 -15.42 5.14
N PHE A 156 -30.17 -16.05 4.19
CA PHE A 156 -28.74 -16.31 4.26
C PHE A 156 -27.84 -15.15 3.78
N GLY A 157 -28.42 -13.99 3.46
CA GLY A 157 -27.69 -12.83 2.92
C GLY A 157 -27.90 -11.53 3.70
N GLY A 158 -28.54 -11.60 4.87
CA GLY A 158 -28.88 -10.44 5.68
C GLY A 158 -27.79 -10.09 6.68
N GLY A 159 -26.64 -9.58 6.20
CA GLY A 159 -25.60 -9.03 7.07
C GLY A 159 -26.18 -8.00 8.08
N SER A 160 -25.46 -7.79 9.18
CA SER A 160 -25.92 -7.03 10.35
C SER A 160 -26.51 -5.64 10.00
N ARG A 161 -27.84 -5.54 9.96
CA ARG A 161 -28.62 -4.29 9.77
C ARG A 161 -28.60 -3.39 11.02
N THR A 162 -27.44 -3.19 11.63
CA THR A 162 -27.27 -2.23 12.72
C THR A 162 -27.02 -0.84 12.13
N LYS A 163 -27.87 0.13 12.47
CA LYS A 163 -27.72 1.53 12.04
C LYS A 163 -26.35 2.07 12.48
N THR A 164 -25.55 2.63 11.57
CA THR A 164 -24.19 3.15 11.82
C THR A 164 -24.17 4.63 12.22
N ALA A 165 -25.26 5.13 12.83
CA ALA A 165 -25.43 6.54 13.12
C ALA A 165 -24.55 7.08 14.27
N ASN A 166 -23.98 6.22 15.12
CA ASN A 166 -23.18 6.64 16.27
C ASN A 166 -21.95 5.74 16.45
N GLY A 167 -20.85 6.25 17.03
CA GLY A 167 -19.59 5.48 17.15
C GLY A 167 -19.75 4.14 17.89
N ALA A 168 -20.61 4.11 18.91
CA ALA A 168 -20.97 2.89 19.62
C ALA A 168 -21.73 1.87 18.74
N SER A 169 -22.51 2.34 17.77
CA SER A 169 -23.27 1.47 16.86
C SER A 169 -22.40 0.90 15.73
N VAL A 170 -21.34 1.62 15.34
CA VAL A 170 -20.26 1.09 14.47
C VAL A 170 -19.53 -0.04 15.19
N MET A 171 -19.09 0.15 16.43
CA MET A 171 -18.41 -0.90 17.22
C MET A 171 -19.30 -2.13 17.45
N ARG A 172 -20.61 -1.93 17.61
CA ARG A 172 -21.58 -3.04 17.71
C ARG A 172 -21.70 -3.82 16.40
N LYS A 173 -21.66 -3.15 15.25
CA LYS A 173 -21.66 -3.79 13.92
C LYS A 173 -20.40 -4.63 13.73
N VAL A 174 -19.23 -4.04 14.00
CA VAL A 174 -17.92 -4.69 13.88
C VAL A 174 -17.85 -5.95 14.74
N ARG A 175 -18.24 -5.88 16.02
CA ARG A 175 -18.25 -7.05 16.92
C ARG A 175 -19.16 -8.17 16.42
N ARG A 176 -20.27 -7.83 15.77
CA ARG A 176 -21.23 -8.80 15.25
C ARG A 176 -20.76 -9.46 13.96
N GLU A 177 -20.18 -8.68 13.05
CA GLU A 177 -19.56 -9.21 11.82
C GLU A 177 -18.36 -10.10 12.15
N ALA A 178 -17.51 -9.70 13.10
CA ALA A 178 -16.42 -10.54 13.58
C ALA A 178 -16.93 -11.87 14.18
N LYS A 179 -18.07 -11.84 14.88
CA LYS A 179 -18.72 -13.06 15.42
C LYS A 179 -19.28 -13.95 14.31
N GLU A 180 -19.82 -13.36 13.24
CA GLU A 180 -20.35 -14.08 12.09
C GLU A 180 -19.22 -14.75 11.28
N ILE A 181 -18.14 -14.01 11.01
CA ILE A 181 -16.92 -14.52 10.39
C ILE A 181 -16.33 -15.65 11.25
N ALA A 182 -16.24 -15.46 12.57
CA ALA A 182 -15.78 -16.50 13.48
C ALA A 182 -16.69 -17.74 13.49
N GLN A 183 -18.00 -17.60 13.28
CA GLN A 183 -18.92 -18.75 13.16
C GLN A 183 -18.76 -19.48 11.82
N ILE A 184 -18.61 -18.75 10.72
CA ILE A 184 -18.36 -19.31 9.38
C ILE A 184 -17.04 -20.10 9.41
N HIS A 185 -15.98 -19.50 9.95
CA HIS A 185 -14.67 -20.15 10.06
C HIS A 185 -14.57 -21.16 11.23
N GLY A 186 -15.46 -21.11 12.22
CA GLY A 186 -15.36 -21.97 13.41
C GLY A 186 -16.14 -23.28 13.31
N THR A 187 -17.46 -23.18 13.21
CA THR A 187 -18.35 -24.35 13.32
C THR A 187 -18.71 -24.95 11.96
N LEU A 188 -18.76 -24.12 10.91
CA LEU A 188 -19.14 -24.54 9.56
C LEU A 188 -17.94 -24.88 8.66
N SER A 189 -16.73 -24.39 8.98
CA SER A 189 -15.51 -24.64 8.19
C SER A 189 -14.62 -25.77 8.72
N ARG A 190 -15.14 -26.64 9.58
CA ARG A 190 -14.44 -27.91 9.85
C ARG A 190 -14.49 -28.73 8.56
N PRO A 191 -13.34 -29.07 7.93
CA PRO A 191 -13.35 -29.93 6.77
C PRO A 191 -14.04 -31.23 7.19
N ILE A 192 -15.08 -31.62 6.44
CA ILE A 192 -15.72 -32.91 6.58
C ILE A 192 -14.60 -33.92 6.41
N ARG A 193 -14.09 -34.47 7.53
CA ARG A 193 -13.21 -35.63 7.48
C ARG A 193 -13.98 -36.66 6.69
N THR A 194 -13.40 -37.13 5.60
CA THR A 194 -13.93 -38.27 4.86
C THR A 194 -14.25 -39.35 5.89
N PRO A 195 -15.51 -39.81 5.99
CA PRO A 195 -15.80 -40.90 6.90
C PRO A 195 -14.86 -42.06 6.54
N PRO A 196 -14.21 -42.71 7.53
CA PRO A 196 -13.35 -43.84 7.25
C PRO A 196 -14.14 -44.84 6.39
N ALA A 197 -13.45 -45.41 5.40
CA ALA A 197 -14.02 -46.28 4.38
C ALA A 197 -15.19 -47.11 4.92
N ARG A 198 -16.36 -46.89 4.31
CA ARG A 198 -17.65 -47.52 4.62
C ARG A 198 -17.45 -48.90 5.24
N SER A 199 -17.73 -49.03 6.54
CA SER A 199 -18.04 -50.33 7.12
C SER A 199 -19.15 -50.94 6.24
N ALA A 200 -18.88 -52.10 5.63
CA ALA A 200 -19.86 -52.78 4.80
C ALA A 200 -21.19 -52.85 5.55
N VAL A 201 -22.22 -52.22 4.99
CA VAL A 201 -23.56 -52.15 5.59
C VAL A 201 -24.12 -53.57 5.59
N THR A 202 -23.96 -54.27 6.71
CA THR A 202 -24.37 -55.67 6.90
C THR A 202 -25.86 -55.80 7.17
N LYS A 203 -26.53 -54.70 7.55
CA LYS A 203 -27.95 -54.64 7.82
C LYS A 203 -28.55 -53.35 7.28
N ALA A 204 -29.71 -53.46 6.63
CA ALA A 204 -30.41 -52.30 6.11
C ALA A 204 -30.78 -51.32 7.24
N PRO A 205 -30.63 -50.00 7.03
CA PRO A 205 -31.03 -49.00 8.00
C PRO A 205 -32.53 -49.05 8.27
N GLU A 206 -32.90 -48.77 9.52
CA GLU A 206 -34.24 -49.01 10.07
C GLU A 206 -35.34 -48.24 9.33
N ALA A 207 -35.03 -47.04 8.83
CA ALA A 207 -35.94 -46.25 7.99
C ALA A 207 -36.36 -47.01 6.72
N MET A 208 -35.41 -47.65 6.04
CA MET A 208 -35.66 -48.40 4.81
C MET A 208 -36.50 -49.65 5.09
N VAL A 209 -36.23 -50.33 6.22
CA VAL A 209 -37.04 -51.48 6.67
C VAL A 209 -38.48 -51.05 6.96
N ASN A 210 -38.67 -49.88 7.56
CA ASN A 210 -40.01 -49.36 7.87
C ASN A 210 -40.77 -48.91 6.62
N ASP A 211 -40.10 -48.33 5.64
CA ASP A 211 -40.72 -47.96 4.36
C ASP A 211 -41.17 -49.19 3.57
N HIS A 212 -40.34 -50.25 3.53
CA HIS A 212 -40.73 -51.53 2.93
C HIS A 212 -41.93 -52.17 3.64
N LYS A 213 -41.97 -52.11 4.99
CA LYS A 213 -43.13 -52.61 5.76
C LYS A 213 -44.40 -51.82 5.47
N ARG A 214 -44.31 -50.50 5.33
CA ARG A 214 -45.45 -49.63 4.98
C ARG A 214 -45.97 -49.91 3.57
N ALA A 215 -45.07 -50.12 2.62
CA ALA A 215 -45.42 -50.45 1.24
C ALA A 215 -46.05 -51.85 1.10
N ALA A 216 -45.70 -52.78 2.00
CA ALA A 216 -46.23 -54.15 2.01
C ALA A 216 -47.63 -54.27 2.65
N LEU A 217 -48.14 -53.22 3.29
CA LEU A 217 -49.52 -53.23 3.77
C LEU A 217 -50.48 -53.11 2.57
N PRO A 218 -51.48 -53.99 2.45
CA PRO A 218 -52.44 -53.90 1.35
C PRO A 218 -53.17 -52.56 1.43
N PRO A 219 -53.42 -51.90 0.29
CA PRO A 219 -54.20 -50.67 0.28
C PRO A 219 -55.59 -51.00 0.85
N TYR A 220 -55.96 -50.33 1.94
CA TYR A 220 -57.31 -50.44 2.50
C TYR A 220 -58.33 -50.15 1.39
N ARG A 221 -59.23 -51.12 1.18
CA ARG A 221 -60.36 -51.03 0.24
C ARG A 221 -61.60 -50.56 0.99
#